data_AF-A0A6N6LFR6-F1
#
_entry.id   AF-A0A6N6LFR6-F1
#
_cell.length_a   1.000
_cell.length_b   1.000
_cell.length_c   1.000
_cell.angle_alpha   90.00
_cell.angle_beta   90.00
_cell.angle_gamma   90.00
#
_symmetry.space_group_name_H-M   'P 1'
#
loop_
_entity.id
_entity.type
_entity.pdbx_description
1 polymer ?
#
loop_
_entity_poly.entity_id
_entity_poly.type
_entity_poly.pdbx_seq_one_letter_code
_entity_poly.pdbx_strand_id
1 'polypeptide(L)'
;MMRTLSLFVVLLSGLAGAWLWMRGEFFLPNRFDLSLATHFGATATRLLAAALLCLSAAGVSFMHRMAQGTRAGADRRWQIRHFVLISLSIALFTAAFIKAEVSLNPDYRAPGRSTADTR
;
A
#
# COMPACT_ATOMS: atom_id res chain seq x y z
N MET A 1 -13.43 -8.38 18.46
CA MET A 1 -12.32 -7.41 18.30
C MET A 1 -11.46 -7.66 17.06
N MET A 2 -11.03 -8.91 16.76
CA MET A 2 -10.19 -9.18 15.57
C MET A 2 -10.90 -9.01 14.21
N ARG A 3 -12.21 -9.28 14.11
CA ARG A 3 -13.00 -9.13 12.86
C ARG A 3 -13.13 -7.68 12.39
N THR A 4 -13.40 -6.75 13.31
CA THR A 4 -13.53 -5.32 13.00
C THR A 4 -12.21 -4.70 12.55
N LEU A 5 -11.10 -5.07 13.21
CA LEU A 5 -9.78 -4.61 12.78
C LEU A 5 -9.41 -5.14 11.39
N SER A 6 -9.71 -6.42 11.11
CA SER A 6 -9.47 -7.00 9.79
C SER A 6 -10.30 -6.29 8.71
N LEU A 7 -11.59 -6.01 8.97
CA LEU A 7 -12.47 -5.27 8.06
C LEU A 7 -11.94 -3.87 7.80
N PHE A 8 -11.48 -3.18 8.85
CA PHE A 8 -10.88 -1.86 8.73
C PHE A 8 -9.64 -1.89 7.83
N VAL A 9 -8.72 -2.85 8.01
CA VAL A 9 -7.53 -3.00 7.15
C VAL A 9 -7.91 -3.27 5.69
N VAL A 10 -8.92 -4.12 5.45
CA VAL A 10 -9.39 -4.43 4.09
C VAL A 10 -9.99 -3.20 3.40
N LEU A 11 -10.81 -2.44 4.12
CA LEU A 11 -11.41 -1.20 3.62
C LEU A 11 -10.35 -0.14 3.37
N LEU A 12 -9.42 0.05 4.31
CA LEU A 12 -8.31 0.99 4.19
C LEU A 12 -7.43 0.65 2.98
N SER A 13 -7.11 -0.63 2.80
CA SER A 13 -6.33 -1.11 1.64
C SER A 13 -7.07 -0.88 0.33
N GLY A 14 -8.38 -1.16 0.28
CA GLY A 14 -9.19 -0.94 -0.91
C GLY A 14 -9.31 0.54 -1.28
N LEU A 15 -9.57 1.39 -0.28
CA LEU A 15 -9.68 2.84 -0.46
C LEU A 15 -8.36 3.46 -0.87
N ALA A 16 -7.25 3.08 -0.20
CA ALA A 16 -5.92 3.55 -0.55
C ALA A 16 -5.52 3.11 -1.97
N GLY A 17 -5.82 1.86 -2.34
CA GLY A 17 -5.58 1.35 -3.69
C GLY A 17 -6.36 2.11 -4.75
N ALA A 18 -7.66 2.32 -4.54
CA ALA A 18 -8.51 3.09 -5.47
C ALA A 18 -8.05 4.55 -5.61
N TRP A 19 -7.67 5.17 -4.49
CA TRP A 19 -7.18 6.54 -4.46
C TRP A 19 -5.84 6.70 -5.19
N LEU A 20 -4.89 5.79 -4.96
CA LEU A 20 -3.60 5.78 -5.66
C LEU A 20 -3.77 5.58 -7.16
N TRP A 21 -4.73 4.75 -7.56
CA TRP A 21 -5.04 4.53 -8.98
C TRP A 21 -5.46 5.82 -9.69
N MET A 22 -6.17 6.72 -9.00
CA MET A 22 -6.62 8.00 -9.56
C MET A 22 -5.54 9.08 -9.59
N ARG A 23 -4.63 9.11 -8.59
CA ARG A 23 -3.66 10.20 -8.42
C ARG A 23 -2.49 10.14 -9.40
N GLY A 24 -2.13 8.95 -9.88
CA GLY A 24 -1.08 8.74 -10.88
C GLY A 24 0.33 8.80 -10.31
N GLU A 25 0.71 9.83 -9.54
CA GLU A 25 2.07 10.00 -9.03
C GLU A 25 2.06 10.39 -7.55
N PHE A 26 3.10 9.98 -6.82
CA PHE A 26 3.21 10.20 -5.39
C PHE A 26 4.66 10.27 -4.90
N PHE A 27 4.93 11.16 -3.95
CA PHE A 27 6.21 11.27 -3.27
C PHE A 27 6.06 10.85 -1.82
N LEU A 28 6.80 9.83 -1.40
CA LEU A 28 6.84 9.39 -0.02
C LEU A 28 8.07 10.04 0.67
N PRO A 29 7.90 10.99 1.60
CA PRO A 29 9.03 11.63 2.26
C PRO A 29 9.84 10.61 3.06
N ASN A 30 11.16 10.69 2.96
CA ASN A 30 12.05 9.81 3.71
C ASN A 30 12.02 10.20 5.19
N ARG A 31 11.98 9.19 6.07
CA ARG A 31 11.89 9.38 7.53
C ARG A 31 13.18 9.88 8.17
N PHE A 32 14.32 9.60 7.54
CA PHE A 32 15.64 9.96 8.08
C PHE A 32 16.18 11.29 7.53
N ASP A 33 15.76 11.65 6.31
CA ASP A 33 16.15 12.91 5.66
C ASP A 33 14.96 13.46 4.88
N LEU A 34 14.34 14.52 5.40
CA LEU A 34 13.14 15.13 4.82
C LEU A 34 13.41 15.82 3.48
N SER A 35 14.68 16.05 3.12
CA SER A 35 15.09 16.62 1.82
C SER A 35 14.96 15.60 0.68
N LEU A 36 14.91 14.31 1.01
CA LEU A 36 14.75 13.22 0.07
C LEU A 36 13.33 12.63 0.14
N ALA A 37 12.81 12.25 -1.01
CA ALA A 37 11.56 11.52 -1.12
C ALA A 37 11.72 10.32 -2.05
N THR A 38 11.03 9.24 -1.75
CA THR A 38 10.84 8.13 -2.67
C THR A 38 9.74 8.52 -3.65
N HIS A 39 10.12 8.81 -4.88
CA HIS A 39 9.23 9.09 -6.00
C HIS A 39 8.65 7.80 -6.57
N PHE A 40 7.32 7.69 -6.52
CA PHE A 40 6.54 6.69 -7.22
C PHE A 40 5.95 7.33 -8.47
N GLY A 41 6.59 7.10 -9.62
CA GLY A 41 6.04 7.50 -10.92
C GLY A 41 4.75 6.75 -11.29
N ALA A 42 4.16 7.10 -12.44
CA ALA A 42 2.88 6.56 -12.89
C ALA A 42 2.76 5.02 -12.86
N THR A 43 3.82 4.32 -13.27
CA THR A 43 3.85 2.86 -13.31
C THR A 43 4.00 2.24 -11.92
N ALA A 44 4.90 2.76 -11.10
CA ALA A 44 5.13 2.30 -9.72
C ALA A 44 3.88 2.51 -8.85
N THR A 45 3.21 3.66 -8.99
CA THR A 45 1.96 3.98 -8.30
C THR A 45 0.83 3.03 -8.69
N ARG A 46 0.69 2.69 -9.98
CA ARG A 46 -0.30 1.71 -10.45
C ARG A 46 -0.02 0.30 -9.94
N LEU A 47 1.25 -0.12 -9.86
CA LEU A 47 1.63 -1.41 -9.29
C LEU A 47 1.29 -1.48 -7.78
N LEU A 48 1.58 -0.40 -7.04
CA LEU A 48 1.23 -0.30 -5.63
C LEU A 48 -0.29 -0.31 -5.41
N ALA A 49 -1.03 0.43 -6.22
CA ALA A 49 -2.49 0.44 -6.21
C ALA A 49 -3.07 -0.96 -6.50
N ALA A 50 -2.55 -1.65 -7.53
CA ALA A 50 -2.92 -3.02 -7.85
C ALA A 50 -2.65 -3.99 -6.69
N ALA A 51 -1.50 -3.86 -6.00
CA ALA A 51 -1.15 -4.67 -4.86
C ALA A 51 -2.15 -4.52 -3.71
N LEU A 52 -2.54 -3.28 -3.40
CA LEU A 52 -3.51 -2.94 -2.35
C LEU A 52 -4.92 -3.44 -2.68
N LEU A 53 -5.33 -3.34 -3.95
CA LEU A 53 -6.61 -3.89 -4.41
C LEU A 53 -6.63 -5.43 -4.34
N CYS A 54 -5.53 -6.09 -4.73
CA CYS A 54 -5.39 -7.55 -4.59
C CYS A 54 -5.45 -7.97 -3.11
N LEU A 55 -4.82 -7.21 -2.21
CA LEU A 55 -4.84 -7.48 -0.78
C LEU A 55 -6.26 -7.31 -0.20
N SER A 56 -6.97 -6.26 -0.61
CA SER A 56 -8.37 -6.04 -0.23
C SER A 56 -9.25 -7.18 -0.72
N ALA A 57 -9.13 -7.59 -1.99
CA ALA A 57 -9.86 -8.72 -2.55
C ALA A 57 -9.57 -10.03 -1.82
N ALA A 58 -8.31 -10.29 -1.47
CA ALA A 58 -7.94 -11.44 -0.64
C ALA A 58 -8.63 -11.38 0.73
N GLY A 59 -8.59 -10.24 1.42
CA GLY A 59 -9.24 -10.05 2.72
C GLY A 59 -10.76 -10.23 2.68
N VAL A 60 -11.44 -9.69 1.66
CA VAL A 60 -12.89 -9.91 1.45
C VAL A 60 -13.19 -11.38 1.22
N SER A 61 -12.40 -12.07 0.37
CA SER A 61 -12.59 -13.50 0.10
C SER A 61 -12.45 -14.36 1.36
N PHE A 62 -11.56 -13.99 2.27
CA PHE A 62 -11.36 -14.63 3.57
C PHE A 62 -12.56 -14.42 4.50
N MET A 63 -13.02 -13.18 4.63
CA MET A 63 -14.16 -12.84 5.48
C MET A 63 -15.45 -13.48 5.00
N HIS A 64 -15.69 -13.48 3.69
CA HIS A 64 -16.86 -14.12 3.09
C HIS A 64 -16.87 -15.62 3.43
N ARG A 65 -15.72 -16.28 3.32
CA ARG A 65 -15.60 -17.71 3.63
C ARG A 65 -15.77 -18.03 5.12
N MET A 66 -15.28 -17.15 6.00
CA MET A 66 -15.55 -17.24 7.44
C MET A 66 -17.01 -17.00 7.80
N ALA A 67 -17.70 -16.09 7.10
CA ALA A 67 -19.12 -15.81 7.32
C ALA A 67 -20.00 -17.00 6.92
N GLN A 68 -19.60 -17.76 5.89
CA GLN A 68 -20.26 -18.99 5.45
C GLN A 68 -20.10 -20.17 6.42
N GLY A 69 -19.35 -20.04 7.53
CA GLY A 69 -19.16 -21.11 8.52
C GLY A 69 -18.33 -22.30 8.00
N THR A 70 -17.85 -22.25 6.76
CA THR A 70 -16.98 -23.26 6.17
C THR A 70 -15.64 -23.32 6.90
N ARG A 71 -15.27 -24.50 7.40
CA ARG A 71 -13.91 -24.74 7.93
C ARG A 71 -12.88 -24.43 6.84
N ALA A 72 -11.91 -23.59 7.17
CA ALA A 72 -10.75 -23.28 6.34
C ALA A 72 -9.97 -24.59 6.08
N GLY A 73 -10.28 -25.28 4.98
CA GLY A 73 -9.75 -26.60 4.69
C GLY A 73 -10.55 -27.41 3.66
N ALA A 74 -11.85 -27.17 3.54
CA ALA A 74 -12.72 -28.04 2.73
C ALA A 74 -12.64 -27.81 1.20
N ASP A 75 -12.06 -26.68 0.73
CA ASP A 75 -11.95 -26.40 -0.72
C ASP A 75 -10.54 -25.95 -1.08
N ARG A 76 -9.84 -26.85 -1.78
CA ARG A 76 -8.49 -26.67 -2.33
C ARG A 76 -8.46 -25.60 -3.42
N ARG A 77 -9.52 -25.45 -4.22
CA ARG A 77 -9.56 -24.45 -5.31
C ARG A 77 -9.55 -23.04 -4.74
N TRP A 78 -10.34 -22.78 -3.71
CA TRP A 78 -10.30 -21.50 -3.00
C TRP A 78 -8.95 -21.25 -2.35
N GLN A 79 -8.33 -22.25 -1.71
CA GLN A 79 -7.02 -22.07 -1.07
C GLN A 79 -5.95 -21.66 -2.08
N ILE A 80 -5.93 -22.32 -3.25
CA ILE A 80 -5.00 -21.96 -4.32
C ILE A 80 -5.28 -20.54 -4.83
N ARG A 81 -6.54 -20.18 -5.10
CA ARG A 81 -6.89 -18.83 -5.56
C ARG A 81 -6.49 -17.76 -4.54
N HIS A 82 -6.74 -18.02 -3.27
CA HIS A 82 -6.40 -17.11 -2.18
C HIS A 82 -4.88 -16.98 -2.02
N PHE A 83 -4.15 -18.09 -2.10
CA PHE A 83 -2.68 -18.08 -2.11
C PHE A 83 -2.12 -17.28 -3.29
N VAL A 84 -2.62 -17.52 -4.50
CA VAL A 84 -2.21 -16.80 -5.71
C VAL A 84 -2.46 -15.30 -5.57
N LEU A 85 -3.61 -14.87 -5.02
CA LEU A 85 -3.91 -13.46 -4.78
C LEU A 85 -2.92 -12.81 -3.80
N ILE A 86 -2.57 -13.51 -2.72
CA ILE A 86 -1.58 -13.02 -1.75
C ILE A 86 -0.19 -12.94 -2.39
N SER A 87 0.25 -14.00 -3.07
CA SER A 87 1.54 -14.00 -3.78
C SER A 87 1.62 -12.90 -4.83
N LEU A 88 0.55 -12.67 -5.58
CA LEU A 88 0.46 -11.59 -6.56
C LEU A 88 0.55 -10.22 -5.89
N SER A 89 -0.15 -10.01 -4.77
CA SER A 89 -0.07 -8.77 -3.99
C SER A 89 1.36 -8.49 -3.53
N ILE A 90 2.07 -9.50 -2.99
CA ILE A 90 3.48 -9.38 -2.58
C ILE A 90 4.37 -9.02 -3.78
N ALA A 91 4.25 -9.75 -4.89
CA ALA A 91 5.06 -9.51 -6.09
C ALA A 91 4.85 -8.10 -6.66
N LEU A 92 3.60 -7.62 -6.70
CA LEU A 92 3.27 -6.26 -7.13
C LEU A 92 3.84 -5.20 -6.18
N PHE A 93 3.77 -5.45 -4.87
CA PHE A 93 4.33 -4.55 -3.87
C PHE A 93 5.86 -4.44 -4.04
N THR A 94 6.55 -5.57 -4.16
CA THR A 94 7.99 -5.60 -4.41
C THR A 94 8.35 -4.89 -5.72
N ALA A 95 7.64 -5.15 -6.81
CA ALA A 95 7.87 -4.50 -8.09
C ALA A 95 7.68 -2.97 -8.03
N ALA A 96 6.69 -2.49 -7.27
CA ALA A 96 6.46 -1.06 -7.06
C ALA A 96 7.65 -0.39 -6.37
N PHE A 97 8.23 -1.03 -5.34
CA PHE A 97 9.39 -0.49 -4.63
C PHE A 97 10.68 -0.57 -5.42
N ILE A 98 10.87 -1.61 -6.25
CA ILE A 98 12.03 -1.69 -7.16
C ILE A 98 11.97 -0.57 -8.21
N LYS A 99 10.77 -0.16 -8.63
CA LYS A 99 10.55 0.92 -9.59
C LYS A 99 10.51 2.31 -8.97
N ALA A 100 10.52 2.40 -7.64
CA ALA A 100 10.49 3.68 -6.97
C ALA A 100 11.89 4.29 -6.96
N GLU A 101 12.00 5.56 -7.30
CA GLU A 101 13.27 6.27 -7.40
C GLU A 101 13.43 7.20 -6.20
N VAL A 102 14.66 7.39 -5.70
CA VAL A 102 14.90 8.41 -4.67
C VAL A 102 15.17 9.74 -5.36
N SER A 103 14.33 10.74 -5.13
CA SER A 103 14.45 12.07 -5.67
C SER A 103 14.52 13.13 -4.56
N LEU A 104 14.90 14.35 -4.92
CA LEU A 104 14.67 15.50 -4.05
C LEU A 104 13.17 15.65 -3.78
N ASN A 105 12.83 15.93 -2.53
CA ASN A 105 11.45 16.16 -2.11
C ASN A 105 11.02 17.58 -2.56
N PRO A 106 10.05 17.71 -3.49
CA PRO A 106 9.62 19.02 -3.98
C PRO A 106 8.96 19.88 -2.89
N ASP A 107 8.40 19.23 -1.86
CA ASP A 107 7.73 19.89 -0.76
C ASP A 107 8.69 20.24 0.41
N TYR A 108 9.97 19.89 0.29
CA TYR A 108 10.95 20.21 1.32
C TYR A 108 11.29 21.71 1.30
N ARG A 109 10.85 22.41 2.35
CA ARG A 109 11.38 23.73 2.69
C ARG A 109 12.45 23.55 3.75
N ALA A 110 13.68 23.95 3.45
CA ALA A 110 14.73 24.02 4.44
C ALA A 110 14.23 24.87 5.63
N PRO A 111 14.42 24.42 6.88
CA PRO A 111 14.10 25.24 8.04
C PRO A 111 14.87 26.55 7.90
N GLY A 112 14.14 27.65 7.74
CA GLY A 112 14.73 28.98 7.61
C GLY A 112 15.68 29.17 8.77
N ARG A 113 16.96 29.41 8.46
CA ARG A 113 17.98 29.73 9.45
C ARG A 113 17.45 30.93 10.23
N SER A 114 16.94 30.68 11.44
CA SER A 114 16.49 31.74 12.32
C SER A 114 17.74 32.57 12.61
N THR A 115 17.85 33.73 11.96
CA THR A 115 18.80 34.77 12.31
C THR A 115 18.34 35.33 13.67
N ALA A 116 18.54 34.53 14.71
CA ALA A 116 18.39 34.89 16.11
C ALA A 116 19.76 34.71 16.76
N ASP A 117 20.75 35.40 16.21
CA ASP A 117 22.00 35.70 16.91
C ASP A 117 22.57 37.02 16.36
N THR A 118 21.85 38.10 16.64
CA THR A 118 22.41 39.44 16.62
C THR A 118 21.96 40.15 17.89
N ARG A 119 22.96 40.30 18.78
CA ARG A 119 23.06 41.18 19.96
C ARG A 119 22.57 40.65 21.30
#